data_AF-A0A379WSL3-F1
#
_entry.id   AF-A0A379WSL3-F1
#
_cell.length_a   1.000
_cell.length_b   1.000
_cell.length_c   1.000
_cell.angle_alpha   90.00
_cell.angle_beta   90.00
_cell.angle_gamma   90.00
#
_symmetry.space_group_name_H-M   'P 1'
#
loop_
_entity.id
_entity.type
_entity.pdbx_description
1 polymer ?
#
loop_
_entity_poly.entity_id
_entity_poly.type
_entity_poly.pdbx_seq_one_letter_code
_entity_poly.pdbx_strand_id
1 'polypeptide(L)'
;MQYPTGAHFNIDTLRMEMSSFSDLVFNPVSQVKFVHTVMSGYVTGAMFIMSISAWYLLRGREREVALRSFAIGSVFGTLAILGTLQLGDSSAYEVAQIQPVKLAAMEGEWQTEPAPAPFHLIAWPQQEQERNAFAVKIPALLGILATHSLDTPVPGLKNLMDDTLPRLKRGREAWLLMQEIAQGNRSPQVLNAFHAVEAIWGTAFCWRNMPRI
;
A
#
# COMPACT_ATOMS: atom_id res chain seq x y z
N MET A 1 9.24 4.18 2.25
CA MET A 1 8.12 4.91 2.89
C MET A 1 7.01 3.98 3.35
N GLN A 2 6.44 3.13 2.47
CA GLN A 2 5.27 2.31 2.81
C GLN A 2 5.57 1.24 3.88
N TYR A 3 6.77 0.67 3.86
CA TYR A 3 7.23 -0.30 4.85
C TYR A 3 8.64 0.10 5.30
N PRO A 4 8.81 0.84 6.40
CA PRO A 4 10.12 1.34 6.81
C PRO A 4 10.98 0.23 7.42
N THR A 5 12.00 -0.22 6.69
CA THR A 5 13.03 -1.18 7.13
C THR A 5 14.41 -0.52 7.12
N GLY A 6 15.37 -1.08 7.86
CA GLY A 6 16.75 -0.58 7.89
C GLY A 6 16.92 0.80 8.55
N ALA A 7 15.98 1.19 9.42
CA ALA A 7 16.04 2.43 10.19
C ALA A 7 15.52 2.20 11.62
N HIS A 8 15.98 3.03 12.55
CA HIS A 8 15.53 3.05 13.95
C HIS A 8 15.35 4.51 14.40
N PHE A 9 14.57 4.73 15.46
CA PHE A 9 14.39 6.07 16.02
C PHE A 9 15.51 6.35 17.02
N ASN A 10 16.25 7.44 16.83
CA ASN A 10 17.28 7.87 17.78
C ASN A 10 16.69 8.97 18.68
N ILE A 11 16.62 8.70 19.98
CA ILE A 11 16.04 9.62 20.96
C ILE A 11 16.96 10.81 21.31
N ASP A 12 18.28 10.68 21.10
CA ASP A 12 19.23 11.77 21.32
C ASP A 12 19.15 12.82 20.21
N THR A 13 18.95 12.36 18.96
CA THR A 13 18.89 13.23 17.78
C THR A 13 17.45 13.53 17.33
N LEU A 14 16.46 12.91 17.95
CA LEU A 14 15.02 13.04 17.68
C LEU A 14 14.65 12.81 16.20
N ARG A 15 15.35 11.90 15.53
CA ARG A 15 15.12 11.56 14.12
C ARG A 15 15.28 10.06 13.87
N MET A 16 14.74 9.62 12.73
CA MET A 16 15.02 8.28 12.22
C MET A 16 16.45 8.22 11.66
N GLU A 17 17.24 7.27 12.11
CA GLU A 17 18.61 7.04 11.63
C GLU A 17 18.70 5.66 10.95
N MET A 18 19.47 5.61 9.86
CA MET A 18 19.66 4.37 9.10
C MET A 18 20.47 3.38 9.92
N SER A 19 19.95 2.17 10.08
CA SER A 19 20.66 1.05 10.71
C SER A 19 21.26 0.10 9.68
N SER A 20 20.62 -0.07 8.52
CA SER A 20 21.05 -1.00 7.48
C SER A 20 20.69 -0.50 6.09
N PHE A 21 21.70 -0.20 5.28
CA PHE A 21 21.49 0.24 3.90
C PHE A 21 20.99 -0.91 3.00
N SER A 22 21.47 -2.13 3.23
CA SER A 22 21.04 -3.31 2.45
C SER A 22 19.55 -3.60 2.65
N ASP A 23 19.06 -3.53 3.90
CA ASP A 23 17.64 -3.82 4.20
C ASP A 23 16.71 -2.73 3.66
N LEU A 24 17.23 -1.52 3.47
CA LEU A 24 16.52 -0.41 2.86
C LEU A 24 16.43 -0.59 1.35
N VAL A 25 17.52 -0.95 0.67
CA VAL A 25 17.54 -1.16 -0.80
C VAL A 25 16.78 -2.42 -1.21
N PHE A 26 17.00 -3.53 -0.51
CA PHE A 26 16.37 -4.83 -0.81
C PHE A 26 15.04 -5.03 -0.08
N ASN A 27 14.39 -3.95 0.33
CA ASN A 27 13.05 -3.99 0.90
C ASN A 27 12.07 -4.61 -0.12
N PRO A 28 11.33 -5.69 0.25
CA PRO A 28 10.47 -6.42 -0.69
C PRO A 28 9.40 -5.52 -1.34
N VAL A 29 8.83 -4.60 -0.55
CA VAL A 29 7.80 -3.64 -1.00
C VAL A 29 8.35 -2.69 -2.06
N SER A 30 9.64 -2.36 -1.97
CA SER A 30 10.30 -1.50 -2.94
C SER A 30 10.57 -2.24 -4.24
N GLN A 31 10.94 -3.53 -4.17
CA GLN A 31 11.22 -4.34 -5.35
C GLN A 31 9.97 -4.56 -6.20
N VAL A 32 8.88 -5.00 -5.59
CA VAL A 32 7.61 -5.24 -6.31
C VAL A 32 7.09 -3.95 -6.95
N LYS A 33 7.13 -2.82 -6.23
CA LYS A 33 6.69 -1.52 -6.76
C LYS A 33 7.58 -1.00 -7.87
N PHE A 34 8.89 -1.15 -7.75
CA PHE A 34 9.83 -0.73 -8.78
C PHE A 34 9.52 -1.43 -10.10
N VAL A 35 9.50 -2.77 -10.09
CA VAL A 35 9.28 -3.54 -11.32
C VAL A 35 7.89 -3.28 -11.89
N HIS A 36 6.84 -3.24 -11.06
CA HIS A 36 5.48 -2.93 -11.52
C HIS A 36 5.37 -1.55 -12.18
N THR A 37 6.01 -0.53 -11.59
CA THR A 37 5.98 0.85 -12.12
C THR A 37 6.76 0.98 -13.43
N VAL A 38 7.94 0.35 -13.51
CA VAL A 38 8.74 0.34 -14.75
C VAL A 38 7.99 -0.34 -15.89
N MET A 39 7.38 -1.49 -15.62
CA MET A 39 6.57 -2.22 -16.61
C MET A 39 5.34 -1.41 -17.05
N SER A 40 4.66 -0.75 -16.11
CA SER A 40 3.56 0.18 -16.43
C SER A 40 4.03 1.35 -17.30
N GLY A 41 5.24 1.85 -17.09
CA GLY A 41 5.88 2.86 -17.95
C GLY A 41 6.08 2.35 -19.38
N TYR A 42 6.53 1.10 -19.55
CA TYR A 42 6.67 0.45 -20.85
C TYR A 42 5.32 0.29 -21.57
N VAL A 43 4.27 -0.12 -20.85
CA VAL A 43 2.90 -0.16 -21.41
C VAL A 43 2.48 1.23 -21.89
N THR A 44 2.68 2.25 -21.07
CA THR A 44 2.33 3.64 -21.41
C THR A 44 3.05 4.10 -22.69
N GLY A 45 4.36 3.87 -22.78
CA GLY A 45 5.16 4.20 -23.96
C GLY A 45 4.73 3.45 -25.22
N ALA A 46 4.44 2.14 -25.10
CA ALA A 46 3.95 1.33 -26.20
C ALA A 46 2.59 1.83 -26.71
N MET A 47 1.65 2.10 -25.79
CA MET A 47 0.33 2.63 -26.12
C MET A 47 0.42 4.00 -26.80
N PHE A 48 1.34 4.86 -26.38
CA PHE A 48 1.58 6.15 -27.02
C PHE A 48 2.03 6.00 -28.47
N ILE A 49 3.05 5.17 -28.72
CA ILE A 49 3.56 4.89 -30.07
C ILE A 49 2.46 4.28 -30.95
N MET A 50 1.73 3.30 -30.42
CA MET A 50 0.64 2.64 -31.14
C MET A 50 -0.49 3.62 -31.47
N SER A 51 -0.85 4.52 -30.55
CA SER A 51 -1.92 5.49 -30.77
C SER A 51 -1.57 6.48 -31.89
N ILE A 52 -0.34 7.00 -31.90
CA ILE A 52 0.13 7.90 -32.98
C ILE A 52 0.22 7.15 -34.31
N SER A 53 0.75 5.93 -34.29
CA SER A 53 0.87 5.10 -35.49
C SER A 53 -0.51 4.77 -36.08
N ALA A 54 -1.48 4.40 -35.24
CA ALA A 54 -2.86 4.17 -35.65
C ALA A 54 -3.47 5.45 -36.25
N TRP A 55 -3.21 6.61 -35.67
CA TRP A 55 -3.67 7.89 -36.22
C TRP A 55 -3.08 8.19 -37.61
N TYR A 56 -1.78 7.94 -37.83
CA TYR A 56 -1.15 8.07 -39.16
C TYR A 56 -1.77 7.14 -40.19
N LEU A 57 -2.02 5.89 -39.83
CA LEU A 57 -2.68 4.91 -40.70
C LEU A 57 -4.10 5.34 -41.09
N LEU A 58 -4.89 5.85 -40.13
CA LEU A 58 -6.23 6.38 -40.38
C LEU A 58 -6.22 7.62 -41.29
N ARG A 59 -5.17 8.44 -41.21
CA ARG A 59 -4.99 9.62 -42.07
C ARG A 59 -4.33 9.30 -43.42
N GLY A 60 -3.94 8.05 -43.67
CA GLY A 60 -3.22 7.65 -44.87
C GLY A 60 -1.83 8.30 -45.01
N ARG A 61 -1.20 8.69 -43.89
CA ARG A 61 0.12 9.34 -43.85
C ARG A 61 1.20 8.36 -43.42
N GLU A 62 2.41 8.49 -43.97
CA GLU A 62 3.62 7.77 -43.53
C GLU A 62 3.40 6.27 -43.26
N ARG A 63 2.68 5.60 -44.16
CA ARG A 63 2.12 4.25 -43.94
C ARG A 63 3.19 3.22 -43.56
N GLU A 64 4.35 3.26 -44.19
CA GLU A 64 5.43 2.32 -43.94
C GLU A 64 5.99 2.44 -42.51
N VAL A 65 6.28 3.68 -42.08
CA VAL A 65 6.76 3.96 -40.72
C VAL A 65 5.68 3.59 -39.72
N ALA A 66 4.44 4.01 -39.96
CA ALA A 66 3.34 3.76 -39.04
C ALA A 66 3.04 2.26 -38.87
N LEU A 67 3.09 1.44 -39.93
CA LEU A 67 2.91 -0.01 -39.81
C LEU A 67 4.03 -0.66 -38.99
N ARG A 68 5.29 -0.29 -39.23
CA ARG A 68 6.44 -0.84 -38.49
C ARG A 68 6.42 -0.43 -37.02
N SER A 69 6.16 0.84 -36.73
CA SER A 69 6.02 1.37 -35.37
C SER A 69 4.86 0.73 -34.62
N PHE A 70 3.72 0.53 -35.29
CA PHE A 70 2.57 -0.14 -34.69
C PHE A 70 2.87 -1.61 -34.37
N ALA A 71 3.54 -2.34 -35.28
CA ALA A 71 3.89 -3.74 -35.08
C ALA A 71 4.87 -3.95 -33.91
N ILE A 72 5.92 -3.11 -33.81
CA ILE A 72 6.85 -3.19 -32.69
C ILE A 72 6.15 -2.80 -31.38
N GLY A 73 5.37 -1.71 -31.41
CA GLY A 73 4.60 -1.24 -30.27
C GLY A 73 3.61 -2.29 -29.76
N SER A 74 2.94 -3.02 -30.66
CA SER A 74 1.96 -4.04 -30.26
C SER A 74 2.60 -5.26 -29.62
N VAL A 75 3.72 -5.76 -30.17
CA VAL A 75 4.44 -6.89 -29.59
C VAL A 75 5.02 -6.53 -28.23
N PHE A 76 5.78 -5.43 -28.16
CA PHE A 76 6.39 -4.98 -26.91
C PHE A 76 5.34 -4.60 -25.87
N GLY A 77 4.30 -3.87 -26.29
CA GLY A 77 3.19 -3.47 -25.42
C GLY A 77 2.43 -4.67 -24.86
N THR A 78 2.17 -5.70 -25.67
CA THR A 78 1.50 -6.92 -25.21
C THR A 78 2.33 -7.64 -24.14
N LEU A 79 3.63 -7.81 -24.37
CA LEU A 79 4.53 -8.41 -23.38
C LEU A 79 4.61 -7.57 -22.10
N ALA A 80 4.68 -6.25 -22.23
CA ALA A 80 4.69 -5.33 -21.10
C ALA A 80 3.39 -5.39 -20.30
N ILE A 81 2.23 -5.51 -20.95
CA ILE A 81 0.92 -5.66 -20.29
C ILE A 81 0.88 -6.96 -19.48
N LEU A 82 1.27 -8.09 -20.07
CA LEU A 82 1.30 -9.39 -19.37
C LEU A 82 2.19 -9.33 -18.12
N GLY A 83 3.39 -8.75 -18.26
CA GLY A 83 4.28 -8.55 -17.11
C GLY A 83 3.69 -7.62 -16.05
N THR A 84 3.04 -6.53 -16.47
CA THR A 84 2.40 -5.57 -15.55
C THR A 84 1.25 -6.20 -14.78
N LEU A 85 0.42 -7.02 -15.44
CA LEU A 85 -0.69 -7.74 -14.80
C LEU A 85 -0.19 -8.71 -13.73
N GLN A 86 0.82 -9.53 -14.05
CA GLN A 86 1.39 -10.48 -13.10
C GLN A 86 2.01 -9.79 -11.88
N LEU A 87 2.77 -8.72 -12.10
CA LEU A 87 3.38 -7.94 -11.03
C LEU A 87 2.34 -7.12 -10.24
N GLY A 88 1.23 -6.76 -10.89
CA GLY A 88 0.09 -6.11 -10.25
C GLY A 88 -0.57 -7.01 -9.22
N ASP A 89 -0.81 -8.27 -9.58
CA ASP A 89 -1.31 -9.28 -8.64
C ASP A 89 -0.34 -9.48 -7.45
N SER A 90 0.95 -9.64 -7.73
CA SER A 90 1.96 -9.74 -6.68
C SER A 90 2.00 -8.51 -5.76
N SER A 91 1.80 -7.30 -6.32
CA SER A 91 1.68 -6.07 -5.53
C SER A 91 0.40 -6.02 -4.71
N ALA A 92 -0.72 -6.53 -5.22
CA ALA A 92 -1.99 -6.57 -4.50
C ALA A 92 -1.89 -7.52 -3.29
N TYR A 93 -1.34 -8.72 -3.51
CA TYR A 93 -1.06 -9.69 -2.46
C TYR A 93 -0.14 -9.11 -1.37
N GLU A 94 0.96 -8.46 -1.76
CA GLU A 94 1.87 -7.83 -0.79
C GLU A 94 1.19 -6.71 0.01
N VAL A 95 0.35 -5.88 -0.64
CA VAL A 95 -0.43 -4.85 0.04
C VAL A 95 -1.43 -5.47 1.01
N ALA A 96 -2.06 -6.59 0.68
CA ALA A 96 -2.97 -7.30 1.58
C ALA A 96 -2.28 -7.71 2.89
N GLN A 97 -1.02 -8.19 2.79
CA GLN A 97 -0.26 -8.65 3.95
C GLN A 97 0.34 -7.51 4.78
N ILE A 98 0.91 -6.50 4.12
CA ILE A 98 1.70 -5.45 4.81
C ILE A 98 0.83 -4.23 5.16
N GLN A 99 -0.18 -3.93 4.34
CA GLN A 99 -1.02 -2.74 4.47
C GLN A 99 -2.51 -3.07 4.22
N PRO A 100 -3.11 -3.97 5.02
CA PRO A 100 -4.49 -4.44 4.81
C PRO A 100 -5.50 -3.29 4.81
N VAL A 101 -5.25 -2.20 5.54
CA VAL A 101 -6.11 -1.00 5.55
C VAL A 101 -6.24 -0.39 4.16
N LYS A 102 -5.18 -0.40 3.34
CA LYS A 102 -5.25 0.13 1.97
C LYS A 102 -6.13 -0.74 1.09
N LEU A 103 -5.95 -2.06 1.17
CA LEU A 103 -6.76 -2.99 0.39
C LEU A 103 -8.23 -2.90 0.80
N ALA A 104 -8.52 -2.96 2.10
CA ALA A 104 -9.88 -2.86 2.62
C ALA A 104 -10.54 -1.52 2.24
N ALA A 105 -9.79 -0.41 2.24
CA ALA A 105 -10.30 0.88 1.77
C ALA A 105 -10.53 0.91 0.25
N MET A 106 -9.62 0.35 -0.56
CA MET A 106 -9.77 0.27 -2.01
C MET A 106 -10.98 -0.56 -2.44
N GLU A 107 -11.21 -1.67 -1.74
CA GLU A 107 -12.35 -2.55 -1.98
C GLU A 107 -13.63 -2.07 -1.30
N GLY A 108 -13.57 -1.07 -0.42
CA GLY A 108 -14.73 -0.64 0.37
C GLY A 108 -15.23 -1.72 1.34
N GLU A 109 -14.32 -2.51 1.90
CA GLU A 109 -14.62 -3.57 2.86
C GLU A 109 -14.66 -3.04 4.30
N TRP A 110 -15.87 -2.85 4.81
CA TRP A 110 -16.08 -2.30 6.15
C TRP A 110 -15.93 -3.32 7.27
N GLN A 111 -16.45 -4.53 7.05
CA GLN A 111 -16.40 -5.64 7.99
C GLN A 111 -15.49 -6.74 7.44
N THR A 112 -14.91 -7.56 8.31
CA THR A 112 -14.16 -8.73 7.86
C THR A 112 -15.08 -9.67 7.10
N GLU A 113 -14.77 -9.92 5.83
CA GLU A 113 -15.52 -10.83 4.98
C GLU A 113 -15.02 -12.26 5.21
N PRO A 114 -15.92 -13.21 5.54
CA PRO A 114 -15.55 -14.61 5.68
C PRO A 114 -15.12 -15.19 4.32
N ALA A 115 -14.30 -16.23 4.38
CA ALA A 115 -13.90 -16.93 3.18
C ALA A 115 -15.11 -17.71 2.60
N PRO A 116 -15.32 -17.73 1.27
CA PRO A 116 -14.54 -17.04 0.24
C PRO A 116 -14.94 -15.56 0.07
N ALA A 117 -14.00 -14.64 0.29
CA ALA A 117 -14.28 -13.20 0.29
C ALA A 117 -14.66 -12.68 -1.11
N PRO A 118 -15.76 -11.92 -1.26
CA PRO A 118 -16.19 -11.36 -2.54
C PRO A 118 -15.37 -10.13 -2.95
N PHE A 119 -15.22 -9.89 -4.26
CA PHE A 119 -14.63 -8.66 -4.81
C PHE A 119 -15.71 -7.66 -5.18
N HIS A 120 -15.52 -6.39 -4.81
CA HIS A 120 -16.45 -5.33 -5.19
C HIS A 120 -16.10 -4.77 -6.57
N LEU A 121 -16.81 -5.23 -7.61
CA LEU A 121 -16.64 -4.69 -8.97
C LEU A 121 -17.02 -3.21 -9.03
N ILE A 122 -18.10 -2.85 -8.33
CA ILE A 122 -18.56 -1.47 -8.15
C ILE A 122 -19.07 -1.38 -6.72
N ALA A 123 -18.66 -0.36 -5.96
CA ALA A 123 -19.22 -0.05 -4.65
C ALA A 123 -19.41 1.46 -4.48
N TRP A 124 -20.49 1.84 -3.80
CA TRP A 124 -20.75 3.23 -3.40
C TRP A 124 -20.64 3.36 -1.88
N PRO A 125 -19.48 3.77 -1.34
CA PRO A 125 -19.25 3.83 0.10
C PRO A 125 -19.98 5.00 0.76
N GLN A 126 -20.54 4.77 1.94
CA GLN A 126 -21.08 5.78 2.84
C GLN A 126 -20.28 5.78 4.14
N GLN A 127 -19.29 6.68 4.21
CA GLN A 127 -18.33 6.74 5.32
C GLN A 127 -19.00 6.89 6.69
N GLU A 128 -20.00 7.78 6.79
CA GLU A 128 -20.70 8.09 8.05
C GLU A 128 -21.46 6.89 8.61
N GLN A 129 -21.91 5.99 7.74
CA GLN A 129 -22.66 4.79 8.10
C GLN A 129 -21.79 3.54 8.11
N GLU A 130 -20.50 3.69 7.78
CA GLU A 130 -19.51 2.61 7.67
C GLU A 130 -20.04 1.39 6.91
N ARG A 131 -20.67 1.65 5.76
CA ARG A 131 -21.25 0.63 4.87
C ARG A 131 -21.23 1.09 3.42
N ASN A 132 -21.45 0.15 2.50
CA ASN A 132 -21.71 0.48 1.10
C ASN A 132 -23.22 0.63 0.89
N ALA A 133 -23.64 1.75 0.28
CA ALA A 133 -25.03 1.99 -0.10
C ALA A 133 -25.50 1.02 -1.18
N PHE A 134 -24.57 0.68 -2.07
CA PHE A 134 -24.75 -0.17 -3.21
C PHE A 134 -23.43 -0.88 -3.51
N ALA A 135 -23.49 -2.15 -3.89
CA ALA A 135 -22.32 -2.88 -4.36
C ALA A 135 -22.70 -4.00 -5.35
N VAL A 136 -21.90 -4.14 -6.39
CA VAL A 136 -21.90 -5.29 -7.30
C VAL A 136 -20.70 -6.16 -6.94
N LYS A 137 -20.95 -7.39 -6.50
CA LYS A 137 -19.92 -8.30 -6.02
C LYS A 137 -19.64 -9.42 -7.02
N ILE A 138 -18.38 -9.81 -7.15
CA ILE A 138 -17.95 -11.06 -7.79
C ILE A 138 -17.55 -12.03 -6.67
N PRO A 139 -18.22 -13.18 -6.51
CA PRO A 139 -17.91 -14.13 -5.44
C PRO A 139 -16.46 -14.61 -5.49
N ALA A 140 -15.84 -14.82 -4.33
CA ALA A 140 -14.52 -15.43 -4.13
C ALA A 140 -13.29 -14.71 -4.73
N LEU A 141 -13.48 -13.76 -5.64
CA LEU A 141 -12.38 -13.15 -6.38
C LEU A 141 -11.42 -12.35 -5.47
N LEU A 142 -11.93 -11.69 -4.43
CA LEU A 142 -11.07 -10.93 -3.52
C LEU A 142 -10.21 -11.87 -2.68
N GLY A 143 -10.76 -12.99 -2.20
CA GLY A 143 -9.97 -14.01 -1.51
C GLY A 143 -8.79 -14.48 -2.37
N ILE A 144 -9.05 -14.78 -3.64
CA ILE A 144 -8.02 -15.18 -4.61
C ILE A 144 -6.97 -14.07 -4.76
N LEU A 145 -7.35 -12.82 -5.02
CA LEU A 145 -6.40 -11.73 -5.28
C LEU A 145 -5.62 -11.29 -4.02
N ALA A 146 -6.27 -11.26 -2.86
CA ALA A 146 -5.69 -10.74 -1.63
C ALA A 146 -4.88 -11.79 -0.86
N THR A 147 -5.27 -13.06 -0.94
CA THR A 147 -4.69 -14.12 -0.10
C THR A 147 -4.22 -15.33 -0.89
N HIS A 148 -4.44 -15.37 -2.20
CA HIS A 148 -4.21 -16.56 -3.05
C HIS A 148 -4.90 -17.82 -2.50
N SER A 149 -6.03 -17.64 -1.81
CA SER A 149 -6.77 -18.69 -1.09
C SER A 149 -8.28 -18.46 -1.16
N LEU A 150 -9.04 -19.55 -1.04
CA LEU A 150 -10.51 -19.52 -0.93
C LEU A 150 -11.00 -19.69 0.52
N ASP A 151 -10.07 -19.97 1.44
CA ASP A 151 -10.37 -20.34 2.82
C ASP A 151 -9.89 -19.30 3.83
N THR A 152 -9.20 -18.25 3.37
CA THR A 152 -8.66 -17.19 4.22
C THR A 152 -9.61 -15.99 4.25
N PRO A 153 -10.06 -15.53 5.43
CA PRO A 153 -10.89 -14.32 5.53
C PRO A 153 -10.08 -13.06 5.20
N VAL A 154 -10.75 -12.03 4.71
CA VAL A 154 -10.13 -10.73 4.39
C VAL A 154 -10.53 -9.71 5.45
N PRO A 155 -9.58 -9.10 6.17
CA PRO A 155 -9.89 -8.17 7.26
C PRO A 155 -10.53 -6.88 6.74
N GLY A 156 -11.63 -6.47 7.38
CA GLY A 156 -12.32 -5.22 7.06
C GLY A 156 -11.82 -4.02 7.88
N LEU A 157 -12.22 -2.82 7.45
CA LEU A 157 -11.80 -1.56 8.06
C LEU A 157 -12.11 -1.46 9.56
N LYS A 158 -13.28 -1.93 10.01
CA LYS A 158 -13.67 -1.86 11.44
C LYS A 158 -12.72 -2.66 12.33
N ASN A 159 -12.47 -3.92 11.96
CA ASN A 159 -11.54 -4.78 12.69
C ASN A 159 -10.12 -4.19 12.73
N LEU A 160 -9.64 -3.67 11.58
CA LEU A 160 -8.33 -3.03 11.51
C LEU A 160 -8.24 -1.76 12.36
N MET A 161 -9.34 -0.99 12.46
CA MET A 161 -9.43 0.18 13.33
C MET A 161 -9.40 -0.23 14.80
N ASP A 162 -10.17 -1.26 15.18
CA ASP A 162 -10.22 -1.80 16.54
C ASP A 162 -8.84 -2.31 16.99
N ASP A 163 -8.09 -2.97 16.10
CA ASP A 163 -6.72 -3.42 16.38
C ASP A 163 -5.72 -2.26 16.53
N THR A 164 -5.97 -1.15 15.83
CA THR A 164 -5.09 0.03 15.82
C THR A 164 -5.36 0.94 17.02
N LEU A 165 -6.59 1.01 17.53
CA LEU A 165 -6.99 1.92 18.61
C LEU A 165 -6.20 1.74 19.91
N PRO A 166 -5.94 0.52 20.43
CA PRO A 166 -5.06 0.32 21.58
C PRO A 166 -3.64 0.82 21.34
N ARG A 167 -3.11 0.64 20.12
CA ARG A 167 -1.76 1.12 19.75
C ARG A 167 -1.69 2.65 19.71
N LEU A 168 -2.77 3.31 19.29
CA LEU A 168 -2.90 4.77 19.34
C LEU A 168 -2.93 5.29 20.78
N LYS A 169 -3.70 4.65 21.66
CA LYS A 169 -3.77 5.01 23.09
C LYS A 169 -2.41 4.88 23.78
N ARG A 170 -1.70 3.77 23.56
CA ARG A 170 -0.34 3.57 24.09
C ARG A 170 0.71 4.48 23.47
N GLY A 171 0.50 4.98 22.25
CA GLY A 171 1.36 5.99 21.64
C GLY A 171 1.49 7.26 22.48
N ARG A 172 0.45 7.63 23.24
CA ARG A 172 0.51 8.77 24.17
C ARG A 172 1.56 8.56 25.27
N GLU A 173 1.71 7.34 25.78
CA GLU A 173 2.73 7.01 26.79
C GLU A 173 4.13 7.20 26.20
N ALA A 174 4.38 6.72 24.99
CA ALA A 174 5.65 6.89 24.29
C ALA A 174 6.02 8.37 24.11
N TRP A 175 5.04 9.23 23.82
CA TRP A 175 5.25 10.67 23.70
C TRP A 175 5.59 11.35 25.03
N LEU A 176 4.89 11.01 26.10
CA LEU A 176 5.16 11.56 27.43
C LEU A 176 6.57 11.19 27.89
N LEU A 177 6.97 9.94 27.71
CA LEU A 177 8.31 9.47 28.02
C LEU A 177 9.37 10.17 27.16
N MET A 178 9.10 10.38 25.87
CA MET A 178 9.99 11.14 24.99
C MET A 178 10.15 12.59 25.44
N GLN A 179 9.08 13.24 25.92
CA GLN A 179 9.15 14.59 26.49
C GLN A 179 9.98 14.63 27.77
N GLU A 180 9.82 13.63 28.65
CA GLU A 180 10.57 13.52 29.89
C GLU A 180 12.08 13.37 29.62
N ILE A 181 12.42 12.53 28.64
CA ILE A 181 13.80 12.31 28.19
C ILE A 181 14.38 13.59 27.55
N ALA A 182 13.58 14.31 26.76
CA ALA A 182 13.96 15.59 26.17
C ALA A 182 14.16 16.71 27.22
N GLN A 183 13.44 16.66 28.34
CA GLN A 183 13.60 17.56 29.49
C GLN A 183 14.81 17.19 30.38
N GLY A 184 15.50 16.09 30.06
CA GLY A 184 16.74 15.66 30.73
C GLY A 184 16.58 14.53 31.74
N ASN A 185 15.36 14.00 31.98
CA ASN A 185 15.19 12.83 32.83
C ASN A 185 15.55 11.55 32.05
N ARG A 186 16.80 11.12 32.19
CA ARG A 186 17.35 9.90 31.56
C ARG A 186 17.63 8.79 32.56
N SER A 187 16.78 8.69 33.59
CA SER A 187 16.89 7.57 34.54
C SER A 187 16.72 6.22 33.82
N PRO A 188 17.42 5.14 34.26
CA PRO A 188 17.29 3.81 33.64
C PRO A 188 15.83 3.33 33.57
N GLN A 189 14.99 3.74 34.52
CA GLN A 189 13.57 3.42 34.56
C GLN A 189 12.82 4.03 33.37
N VAL A 190 13.04 5.32 33.09
CA VAL A 190 12.38 6.04 32.00
C VAL A 190 12.84 5.53 30.64
N LEU A 191 14.14 5.25 30.47
CA LEU A 191 14.69 4.69 29.23
C LEU A 191 14.12 3.29 28.94
N ASN A 192 14.09 2.41 29.94
CA ASN A 192 13.51 1.07 29.78
C ASN A 192 12.01 1.13 29.48
N ALA A 193 11.29 2.06 30.12
CA ALA A 193 9.88 2.29 29.83
C ALA A 193 9.67 2.77 28.38
N PHE A 194 10.53 3.66 27.88
CA PHE A 194 10.47 4.12 26.49
C PHE A 194 10.76 2.99 25.50
N HIS A 195 11.81 2.20 25.71
CA HIS A 195 12.13 1.06 24.84
C HIS A 195 11.00 0.02 24.76
N ALA A 196 10.21 -0.16 25.83
CA ALA A 196 9.04 -1.03 25.82
C ALA A 196 7.88 -0.53 24.92
N VAL A 197 7.85 0.77 24.60
CA VAL A 197 6.84 1.40 23.73
C VAL A 197 7.45 2.03 22.47
N GLU A 198 8.74 1.84 22.24
CA GLU A 198 9.48 2.46 21.15
C GLU A 198 8.85 2.10 19.81
N ALA A 199 8.45 0.85 19.56
CA ALA A 199 7.87 0.42 18.29
C ALA A 199 6.56 1.16 17.88
N ILE A 200 5.85 1.75 18.84
CA ILE A 200 4.58 2.45 18.60
C ILE A 200 4.70 3.97 18.76
N TRP A 201 5.91 4.51 18.94
CA TRP A 201 6.15 5.94 19.12
C TRP A 201 5.49 6.81 18.03
N GLY A 202 5.46 6.35 16.77
CA GLY A 202 4.90 7.09 15.65
C GLY A 202 3.39 7.35 15.77
N THR A 203 2.65 6.48 16.47
CA THR A 203 1.19 6.66 16.66
C THR A 203 0.89 7.83 17.61
N ALA A 204 1.86 8.26 18.41
CA ALA A 204 1.74 9.44 19.25
C ALA A 204 1.41 10.72 18.47
N PHE A 205 1.96 10.88 17.27
CA PHE A 205 1.76 12.09 16.49
C PHE A 205 0.32 12.22 15.99
N CYS A 206 -0.38 11.10 15.84
CA CYS A 206 -1.81 11.10 15.54
C CYS A 206 -2.62 11.71 16.68
N TRP A 207 -2.18 11.56 17.93
CA TRP A 207 -2.86 12.13 19.11
C TRP A 207 -2.73 13.65 19.23
N ARG A 208 -1.64 14.23 18.72
CA ARG A 208 -1.37 15.68 18.81
C ARG A 208 -2.50 16.54 18.22
N ASN A 209 -3.17 16.02 17.19
CA ASN A 209 -4.23 16.74 16.46
C ASN A 209 -5.62 16.16 16.72
N MET A 210 -5.77 15.16 17.59
CA MET A 210 -7.09 14.64 17.95
C MET A 210 -7.77 15.61 18.94
N PRO A 211 -9.06 15.91 18.77
CA PRO A 211 -9.82 16.62 19.80
C PRO A 211 -9.72 15.82 21.10
N ARG A 212 -9.47 16.50 22.22
CA ARG A 212 -9.39 15.86 23.55
C ARG A 212 -10.72 15.14 23.79
N ILE A 213 -10.71 13.81 23.71
CA ILE A 213 -11.80 12.93 24.14
C ILE A 213 -11.70 12.78 25.65
#